data_AF-A0A7J7KGH5-F1
#
_entry.id   AF-A0A7J7KGH5-F1
#
_cell.length_a   1.000
_cell.length_b   1.000
_cell.length_c   1.000
_cell.angle_alpha   90.00
_cell.angle_beta   90.00
_cell.angle_gamma   90.00
#
_symmetry.space_group_name_H-M   'P 1'
#
loop_
_entity.id
_entity.type
_entity.pdbx_description
1 polymer ?
#
loop_
_entity_poly.entity_id
_entity_poly.type
_entity_poly.pdbx_seq_one_letter_code
_entity_poly.pdbx_strand_id
1 'polypeptide(L)'
;MYVTVSGEASVDIHMSNMIMLTFDLVMTEDQFFGEQLTSNLAIFFDIPPEKIRVVNVIPEDSVTDRKKRAIDPGHIVVQIEIGGTPTLSINDTVTDGLSVEELNVLRDEIIDAAQTGELSAELGLPYSAVYVSVPLPDPDDPAWADIAADVEEDGIEIKLPAAFSLYTQPTSVLEGKKMDDIQVQLVNSDGELVSQFGNNNWVATVELETPPGLESSILYGGSMSAPIVNGWANFSDLIVSTPGSGMFLCNSSDKLKFYASSPLNMTHIKGFTDSFDVERREMDAVITIPSTLTESESFDVKGRSMSFSVFVSLNSVVNYTDGELVVSSTNWDVVDSNDGTSLITNLALSRMNGYVLDILVKSAPDASYGFTTISSPVVVYPAGYTVVNIFISEEVTLAFADSSSVDSTNLPYFEITLFNHLLHTYDNVSVAAVNCTEGLECKFTVGGAVDTVGDVILSLRESVEQETAAIMFDGSKYLAMKLV
;
A
#
# COMPACT_ATOMS: atom_id res chain seq x y z
N MET A 1 16.58 -17.76 -49.79
CA MET A 1 16.52 -18.45 -51.10
C MET A 1 16.92 -17.46 -52.18
N TYR A 2 17.80 -17.81 -53.13
CA TYR A 2 18.14 -16.95 -54.27
C TYR A 2 17.56 -17.57 -55.54
N VAL A 3 16.55 -16.93 -56.13
CA VAL A 3 15.99 -17.33 -57.42
C VAL A 3 16.63 -16.48 -58.50
N THR A 4 17.35 -17.11 -59.43
CA THR A 4 17.89 -16.40 -60.61
C THR A 4 16.95 -16.65 -61.78
N VAL A 5 16.21 -15.60 -62.18
CA VAL A 5 15.36 -15.62 -63.36
C VAL A 5 16.13 -14.97 -64.51
N SER A 6 16.27 -15.66 -65.64
CA SER A 6 16.97 -15.14 -66.83
C SER A 6 16.15 -15.38 -68.11
N GLY A 7 15.94 -14.33 -68.90
CA GLY A 7 15.22 -14.38 -70.16
C GLY A 7 14.82 -12.99 -70.67
N GLU A 8 14.24 -12.92 -71.86
CA GLU A 8 13.74 -11.66 -72.45
C GLU A 8 12.28 -11.37 -72.09
N ALA A 9 11.56 -12.33 -71.53
CA ALA A 9 10.16 -12.19 -71.12
C ALA A 9 10.04 -11.72 -69.66
N SER A 10 9.03 -10.90 -69.38
CA SER A 10 8.67 -10.55 -68.00
C SER A 10 8.16 -11.79 -67.27
N VAL A 11 8.55 -11.94 -66.01
CA VAL A 11 8.09 -13.01 -65.12
C VAL A 11 7.51 -12.35 -63.88
N ASP A 12 6.27 -12.69 -63.56
CA ASP A 12 5.62 -12.28 -62.31
C ASP A 12 5.87 -13.37 -61.26
N ILE A 13 6.43 -12.96 -60.12
CA ILE A 13 6.68 -13.87 -58.99
C ILE A 13 5.56 -13.64 -57.98
N HIS A 14 4.72 -14.65 -57.79
CA HIS A 14 3.68 -14.65 -56.76
C HIS A 14 4.24 -15.29 -55.49
N MET A 15 4.26 -14.51 -54.41
CA MET A 15 4.57 -15.00 -53.06
C MET A 15 3.25 -15.34 -52.36
N SER A 16 3.24 -16.42 -51.59
CA SER A 16 2.12 -16.78 -50.72
C SER A 16 2.45 -16.43 -49.28
N ASN A 17 1.47 -15.87 -48.55
CA ASN A 17 1.62 -15.60 -47.13
C ASN A 17 1.69 -16.91 -46.33
N MET A 18 2.63 -16.97 -45.40
CA MET A 18 2.87 -18.13 -44.55
C MET A 18 3.49 -17.68 -43.23
N ILE A 19 3.43 -18.55 -42.22
CA ILE A 19 4.24 -18.45 -41.02
C ILE A 19 5.34 -19.50 -41.08
N MET A 20 6.58 -19.09 -40.83
CA MET A 20 7.69 -19.99 -40.56
C MET A 20 7.92 -20.05 -39.06
N LEU A 21 7.82 -21.26 -38.51
CA LEU A 21 8.18 -21.56 -37.13
C LEU A 21 9.52 -22.26 -37.10
N THR A 22 10.45 -21.73 -36.31
CA THR A 22 11.74 -22.38 -36.06
C THR A 22 11.82 -22.77 -34.60
N PHE A 23 11.94 -24.07 -34.33
CA PHE A 23 12.15 -24.61 -32.99
C PHE A 23 13.61 -24.99 -32.80
N ASP A 24 14.18 -24.65 -31.65
CA ASP A 24 15.41 -25.25 -31.14
C ASP A 24 15.04 -26.32 -30.09
N LEU A 25 15.06 -27.60 -30.50
CA LEU A 25 14.61 -28.74 -29.70
C LEU A 25 15.77 -29.42 -28.99
N VAL A 26 15.58 -29.80 -27.72
CA VAL A 26 16.60 -30.50 -26.92
C VAL A 26 16.44 -32.02 -27.05
N MET A 27 16.78 -32.58 -28.22
CA MET A 27 16.78 -34.02 -28.49
C MET A 27 17.71 -34.41 -29.66
N THR A 28 17.91 -35.71 -29.87
CA THR A 28 18.69 -36.25 -31.00
C THR A 28 17.83 -36.51 -32.23
N GLU A 29 18.41 -36.49 -33.43
CA GLU A 29 17.67 -36.66 -34.70
C GLU A 29 16.88 -37.98 -34.73
N ASP A 30 17.47 -39.05 -34.19
CA ASP A 30 16.82 -40.36 -34.07
C ASP A 30 15.58 -40.35 -33.14
N GLN A 31 15.48 -39.37 -32.24
CA GLN A 31 14.33 -39.15 -31.36
C GLN A 31 13.29 -38.21 -31.98
N PHE A 32 13.65 -37.48 -33.04
CA PHE A 32 12.78 -36.54 -33.71
C PHE A 32 11.86 -37.25 -34.71
N PHE A 33 10.61 -37.53 -34.30
CA PHE A 33 9.58 -38.08 -35.18
C PHE A 33 8.69 -36.96 -35.73
N GLY A 34 9.14 -36.27 -36.79
CA GLY A 34 8.50 -35.07 -37.34
C GLY A 34 6.99 -35.17 -37.67
N GLU A 35 6.47 -36.36 -38.03
CA GLU A 35 5.03 -36.55 -38.29
C GLU A 35 4.15 -36.31 -37.05
N GLN A 36 4.65 -36.67 -35.86
CA GLN A 36 3.92 -36.42 -34.61
C GLN A 36 3.90 -34.94 -34.27
N LEU A 37 5.00 -34.22 -34.52
CA LEU A 37 5.07 -32.78 -34.32
C LEU A 37 4.06 -32.03 -35.20
N THR A 38 4.01 -32.33 -36.50
CA THR A 38 3.04 -31.70 -37.41
C THR A 38 1.59 -32.05 -37.05
N SER A 39 1.32 -33.30 -36.64
CA SER A 39 -0.01 -33.70 -36.24
C SER A 39 -0.46 -33.02 -34.95
N ASN A 40 0.43 -32.87 -33.96
CA ASN A 40 0.12 -32.21 -32.70
C ASN A 40 -0.10 -30.72 -32.91
N LEU A 41 0.73 -30.04 -33.71
CA LEU A 41 0.51 -28.64 -34.08
C LEU A 41 -0.82 -28.42 -34.79
N ALA A 42 -1.17 -29.31 -35.74
CA ALA A 42 -2.44 -29.25 -36.46
C ALA A 42 -3.64 -29.36 -35.52
N ILE A 43 -3.60 -30.32 -34.58
CA ILE A 43 -4.66 -30.51 -33.59
C ILE A 43 -4.73 -29.32 -32.62
N PHE A 44 -3.58 -28.84 -32.16
CA PHE A 44 -3.50 -27.79 -31.15
C PHE A 44 -4.03 -26.45 -31.63
N PHE A 45 -3.62 -26.03 -32.83
CA PHE A 45 -4.03 -24.76 -33.44
C PHE A 45 -5.31 -24.87 -34.29
N ASP A 46 -5.98 -26.03 -34.29
CA ASP A 46 -7.15 -26.31 -35.15
C ASP A 46 -6.91 -26.01 -36.65
N ILE A 47 -5.73 -26.39 -37.14
CA ILE A 47 -5.30 -26.18 -38.52
C ILE A 47 -5.35 -27.52 -39.28
N PRO A 48 -5.88 -27.56 -40.50
CA PRO A 48 -5.81 -28.77 -41.32
C PRO A 48 -4.35 -29.23 -41.52
N PRO A 49 -4.01 -30.52 -41.29
CA PRO A 49 -2.64 -31.02 -41.38
C PRO A 49 -1.94 -30.72 -42.71
N GLU A 50 -2.70 -30.66 -43.82
CA GLU A 50 -2.18 -30.31 -45.15
C GLU A 50 -1.55 -28.91 -45.24
N LYS A 51 -1.88 -28.02 -44.31
CA LYS A 51 -1.34 -26.66 -44.22
C LYS A 51 -0.05 -26.56 -43.40
N ILE A 52 0.38 -27.64 -42.72
CA ILE A 52 1.59 -27.66 -41.89
C ILE A 52 2.63 -28.59 -42.52
N ARG A 53 3.85 -28.11 -42.73
CA ARG A 53 4.92 -28.88 -43.36
C ARG A 53 6.27 -28.64 -42.69
N VAL A 54 7.02 -29.70 -42.43
CA VAL A 54 8.43 -29.58 -42.03
C VAL A 54 9.25 -29.28 -43.27
N VAL A 55 9.91 -28.12 -43.29
CA VAL A 55 10.70 -27.64 -44.45
C VAL A 55 12.17 -28.02 -44.30
N ASN A 56 12.68 -27.99 -43.07
CA ASN A 56 14.08 -28.25 -42.81
C ASN A 56 14.28 -28.82 -41.40
N VAL A 57 15.20 -29.79 -41.29
CA VAL A 57 15.67 -30.35 -40.03
C VAL A 57 17.18 -30.30 -40.10
N ILE A 58 17.80 -29.48 -39.24
CA ILE A 58 19.24 -29.27 -39.24
C ILE A 58 19.83 -30.01 -38.03
N PRO A 59 20.50 -31.17 -38.25
CA PRO A 59 21.22 -31.85 -37.18
C PRO A 59 22.53 -31.10 -36.84
N GLU A 60 22.90 -31.15 -35.55
CA GLU A 60 24.09 -30.49 -34.96
C GLU A 60 25.38 -30.70 -35.80
N ASP A 61 25.61 -31.94 -36.26
CA ASP A 61 26.81 -32.34 -36.99
C ASP A 61 26.95 -31.71 -38.39
N SER A 62 25.89 -31.09 -38.92
CA SER A 62 25.88 -30.49 -40.26
C SER A 62 26.24 -28.99 -40.29
N VAL A 63 26.36 -28.35 -39.13
CA VAL A 63 26.66 -26.90 -39.02
C VAL A 63 28.17 -26.66 -39.18
N THR A 64 28.59 -26.29 -40.38
CA THR A 64 29.99 -25.95 -40.67
C THR A 64 30.42 -24.60 -40.06
N ASP A 65 31.18 -24.69 -38.98
CA ASP A 65 32.25 -23.79 -38.46
C ASP A 65 32.06 -22.25 -38.30
N ARG A 66 30.98 -21.60 -38.76
CA ARG A 66 30.80 -20.14 -38.54
C ARG A 66 29.69 -19.71 -37.58
N LYS A 67 28.73 -20.59 -37.23
CA LYS A 67 27.68 -20.33 -36.23
C LYS A 67 27.88 -21.09 -34.90
N LYS A 68 29.13 -21.43 -34.57
CA LYS A 68 29.54 -22.18 -33.37
C LYS A 68 29.36 -21.46 -32.02
N ARG A 69 28.57 -20.39 -31.92
CA ARG A 69 28.35 -19.70 -30.65
C ARG A 69 26.95 -20.08 -30.13
N ALA A 70 26.96 -20.97 -29.13
CA ALA A 70 25.90 -21.21 -28.15
C ALA A 70 24.82 -22.28 -28.45
N ILE A 71 25.17 -23.46 -28.98
CA ILE A 71 24.25 -24.62 -28.94
C ILE A 71 25.01 -25.79 -28.31
N ASP A 72 24.46 -26.36 -27.23
CA ASP A 72 25.01 -27.47 -26.44
C ASP A 72 24.82 -28.80 -27.19
N PRO A 73 25.62 -29.86 -26.95
CA PRO A 73 25.44 -31.14 -27.62
C PRO A 73 24.06 -31.76 -27.38
N GLY A 74 23.36 -32.15 -28.44
CA GLY A 74 22.02 -32.78 -28.36
C GLY A 74 20.83 -31.87 -28.69
N HIS A 75 21.03 -30.88 -29.57
CA HIS A 75 19.98 -29.99 -30.06
C HIS A 75 19.70 -30.19 -31.57
N ILE A 76 18.44 -29.97 -31.99
CA ILE A 76 18.02 -29.96 -33.41
C ILE A 76 17.25 -28.67 -33.69
N VAL A 77 17.56 -28.04 -34.81
CA VAL A 77 16.76 -26.93 -35.33
C VAL A 77 15.76 -27.45 -36.35
N VAL A 78 14.48 -27.22 -36.10
CA VAL A 78 13.37 -27.66 -36.97
C VAL A 78 12.64 -26.44 -37.51
N GLN A 79 12.50 -26.34 -38.82
CA GLN A 79 11.74 -25.30 -39.50
C GLN A 79 10.44 -25.86 -40.06
N ILE A 80 9.33 -25.26 -39.67
CA ILE A 80 7.97 -25.64 -40.04
C ILE A 80 7.32 -24.47 -40.76
N GLU A 81 6.70 -24.75 -41.87
CA GLU A 81 5.88 -23.81 -42.61
C GLU A 81 4.41 -24.09 -42.32
N ILE A 82 3.66 -23.01 -42.05
CA ILE A 82 2.21 -23.02 -41.95
C ILE A 82 1.65 -22.09 -43.03
N GLY A 83 0.97 -22.66 -44.02
CA GLY A 83 0.45 -21.91 -45.17
C GLY A 83 -0.28 -22.78 -46.20
N GLY A 84 -0.77 -22.13 -47.26
CA GLY A 84 -1.44 -22.82 -48.37
C GLY A 84 -0.52 -23.80 -49.08
N THR A 85 -1.08 -24.79 -49.77
CA THR A 85 -0.27 -25.83 -50.42
C THR A 85 0.41 -25.27 -51.67
N PRO A 86 1.75 -25.35 -51.82
CA PRO A 86 2.44 -24.84 -53.00
C PRO A 86 1.90 -25.52 -54.25
N THR A 87 1.63 -24.73 -55.30
CA THR A 87 1.17 -25.26 -56.57
C THR A 87 2.36 -25.88 -57.33
N LEU A 88 2.15 -27.05 -57.92
CA LEU A 88 3.16 -27.72 -58.74
C LEU A 88 3.23 -27.14 -60.17
N SER A 89 2.33 -26.21 -60.51
CA SER A 89 2.22 -25.58 -61.83
C SER A 89 2.69 -24.12 -61.78
N ILE A 90 3.52 -23.72 -62.75
CA ILE A 90 4.09 -22.37 -62.88
C ILE A 90 3.05 -21.24 -63.02
N ASN A 91 1.81 -21.54 -63.41
CA ASN A 91 0.75 -20.55 -63.64
C ASN A 91 -0.46 -20.69 -62.68
N ASP A 92 -0.36 -21.54 -61.65
CA ASP A 92 -1.45 -21.70 -60.68
C ASP A 92 -1.17 -20.85 -59.44
N THR A 93 -2.19 -20.10 -59.01
CA THR A 93 -2.19 -19.42 -57.71
C THR A 93 -2.66 -20.36 -56.62
N VAL A 94 -1.99 -20.32 -55.47
CA VAL A 94 -2.43 -21.00 -54.25
C VAL A 94 -3.76 -20.37 -53.81
N THR A 95 -4.87 -21.11 -53.92
CA THR A 95 -6.22 -20.61 -53.54
C THR A 95 -6.70 -21.11 -52.17
N ASP A 96 -5.96 -22.01 -51.53
CA ASP A 96 -6.28 -22.62 -50.23
C ASP A 96 -5.47 -22.02 -49.05
N GLY A 97 -4.75 -20.92 -49.32
CA GLY A 97 -3.94 -20.19 -48.35
C GLY A 97 -4.75 -19.63 -47.18
N LEU A 98 -4.08 -19.44 -46.04
CA LEU A 98 -4.60 -18.63 -44.95
C LEU A 98 -4.45 -17.15 -45.32
N SER A 99 -5.46 -16.35 -44.99
CA SER A 99 -5.38 -14.89 -45.11
C SER A 99 -4.35 -14.30 -44.13
N VAL A 100 -3.88 -13.08 -44.40
CA VAL A 100 -2.97 -12.36 -43.49
C VAL A 100 -3.55 -12.24 -42.08
N GLU A 101 -4.86 -12.01 -41.97
CA GLU A 101 -5.54 -11.92 -40.68
C GLU A 101 -5.54 -13.26 -39.93
N GLU A 102 -5.86 -14.36 -40.60
CA GLU A 102 -5.79 -15.71 -40.01
C GLU A 102 -4.37 -16.05 -39.58
N LEU A 103 -3.36 -15.66 -40.37
CA LEU A 103 -1.95 -15.86 -40.01
C LEU A 103 -1.52 -14.98 -38.83
N ASN A 104 -2.03 -13.76 -38.70
CA ASN A 104 -1.76 -12.91 -37.54
C ASN A 104 -2.39 -13.46 -36.26
N VAL A 105 -3.66 -13.90 -36.32
CA VAL A 105 -4.33 -14.55 -35.19
C VAL A 105 -3.56 -15.79 -34.77
N LEU A 106 -3.18 -16.63 -35.72
CA LEU A 106 -2.38 -17.83 -35.46
C LEU A 106 -1.01 -17.50 -34.86
N ARG A 107 -0.31 -16.49 -35.38
CA ARG A 107 0.95 -16.02 -34.81
C ARG A 107 0.78 -15.66 -33.34
N ASP A 108 -0.27 -14.91 -33.02
CA ASP A 108 -0.53 -14.47 -31.65
C ASP A 108 -0.89 -15.66 -30.75
N GLU A 109 -1.65 -16.64 -31.24
CA GLU A 109 -1.93 -17.92 -30.55
C GLU A 109 -0.65 -18.73 -30.30
N ILE A 110 0.28 -18.77 -31.25
CA ILE A 110 1.58 -19.45 -31.11
C ILE A 110 2.42 -18.75 -30.03
N ILE A 111 2.47 -17.41 -30.05
CA ILE A 111 3.17 -16.62 -29.02
C ILE A 111 2.57 -16.91 -27.65
N ASP A 112 1.24 -16.85 -27.54
CA ASP A 112 0.53 -17.12 -26.30
C ASP A 112 0.80 -18.52 -25.76
N ALA A 113 0.65 -19.55 -26.59
CA ALA A 113 0.88 -20.94 -26.20
C ALA A 113 2.35 -21.23 -25.84
N ALA A 114 3.29 -20.57 -26.51
CA ALA A 114 4.70 -20.67 -26.17
C ALA A 114 4.96 -20.05 -24.79
N GLN A 115 4.47 -18.84 -24.55
CA GLN A 115 4.68 -18.10 -23.30
C GLN A 115 3.97 -18.71 -22.09
N THR A 116 2.83 -19.39 -22.27
CA THR A 116 2.13 -20.12 -21.19
C THR A 116 2.69 -21.52 -20.95
N GLY A 117 3.53 -22.02 -21.87
CA GLY A 117 4.07 -23.38 -21.82
C GLY A 117 3.14 -24.46 -22.40
N GLU A 118 1.92 -24.10 -22.81
CA GLU A 118 0.95 -25.01 -23.43
C GLU A 118 1.51 -25.68 -24.69
N LEU A 119 2.26 -24.92 -25.49
CA LEU A 119 2.90 -25.44 -26.69
C LEU A 119 3.87 -26.58 -26.34
N SER A 120 4.67 -26.43 -25.28
CA SER A 120 5.60 -27.49 -24.85
C SER A 120 4.86 -28.72 -24.33
N ALA A 121 3.74 -28.52 -23.63
CA ALA A 121 2.93 -29.58 -23.05
C ALA A 121 2.21 -30.39 -24.13
N GLU A 122 1.63 -29.73 -25.13
CA GLU A 122 0.92 -30.40 -26.23
C GLU A 122 1.88 -31.11 -27.19
N LEU A 123 3.02 -30.48 -27.48
CA LEU A 123 4.04 -31.13 -28.31
C LEU A 123 4.69 -32.31 -27.59
N GLY A 124 4.69 -32.32 -26.26
CA GLY A 124 5.39 -33.32 -25.45
C GLY A 124 6.91 -33.26 -25.60
N LEU A 125 7.43 -32.13 -26.08
CA LEU A 125 8.83 -31.91 -26.43
C LEU A 125 9.36 -30.65 -25.74
N PRO A 126 10.49 -30.72 -25.02
CA PRO A 126 11.16 -29.53 -24.52
C PRO A 126 11.83 -28.79 -25.68
N TYR A 127 11.60 -27.48 -25.76
CA TYR A 127 12.31 -26.57 -26.66
C TYR A 127 13.02 -25.49 -25.86
N SER A 128 14.12 -24.99 -26.40
CA SER A 128 14.91 -23.90 -25.79
C SER A 128 14.54 -22.53 -26.34
N ALA A 129 14.19 -22.45 -27.64
CA ALA A 129 13.73 -21.24 -28.30
C ALA A 129 12.71 -21.54 -29.39
N VAL A 130 11.83 -20.56 -29.66
CA VAL A 130 10.89 -20.57 -30.78
C VAL A 130 10.99 -19.24 -31.50
N TYR A 131 11.11 -19.29 -32.82
CA TYR A 131 11.03 -18.12 -33.68
C TYR A 131 9.79 -18.22 -34.55
N VAL A 132 9.07 -17.11 -34.72
CA VAL A 132 7.89 -17.02 -35.57
C VAL A 132 8.06 -15.89 -36.58
N SER A 133 7.90 -16.19 -37.87
CA SER A 133 7.96 -15.14 -38.89
C SER A 133 6.73 -14.24 -38.82
N VAL A 134 6.92 -12.97 -39.22
CA VAL A 134 5.79 -12.07 -39.46
C VAL A 134 5.21 -12.38 -40.84
N PRO A 135 3.88 -12.57 -40.97
CA PRO A 135 3.26 -12.71 -42.28
C PRO A 135 3.51 -11.46 -43.13
N LEU A 136 3.89 -11.65 -44.39
CA LEU A 136 4.05 -10.52 -45.31
C LEU A 136 2.67 -9.86 -45.55
N PRO A 137 2.59 -8.52 -45.54
CA PRO A 137 1.37 -7.81 -45.92
C PRO A 137 1.12 -7.99 -47.43
N ASP A 138 -0.07 -7.66 -47.88
CA ASP A 138 -0.37 -7.73 -49.31
C ASP A 138 0.44 -6.66 -50.08
N PRO A 139 0.85 -6.92 -51.34
CA PRO A 139 1.61 -5.96 -52.13
C PRO A 139 0.93 -4.60 -52.36
N ASP A 140 -0.39 -4.55 -52.22
CA ASP A 140 -1.20 -3.33 -52.33
C ASP A 140 -1.36 -2.60 -50.99
N ASP A 141 -0.88 -3.17 -49.88
CA ASP A 141 -0.90 -2.56 -48.54
C ASP A 141 0.23 -1.52 -48.41
N PRO A 142 -0.04 -0.31 -47.88
CA PRO A 142 1.01 0.67 -47.58
C PRO A 142 2.19 0.13 -46.75
N ALA A 143 1.96 -0.85 -45.86
CA ALA A 143 2.99 -1.50 -45.04
C ALA A 143 4.00 -2.32 -45.87
N TRP A 144 3.67 -2.69 -47.11
CA TRP A 144 4.60 -3.35 -48.03
C TRP A 144 5.84 -2.49 -48.32
N ALA A 145 5.67 -1.16 -48.35
CA ALA A 145 6.77 -0.24 -48.63
C ALA A 145 7.86 -0.25 -47.54
N ASP A 146 7.47 -0.49 -46.28
CA ASP A 146 8.39 -0.53 -45.15
C ASP A 146 9.22 -1.83 -45.14
N ILE A 147 8.58 -2.98 -45.45
CA ILE A 147 9.25 -4.28 -45.54
C ILE A 147 10.14 -4.39 -46.78
N ALA A 148 9.74 -3.78 -47.90
CA ALA A 148 10.56 -3.73 -49.11
C ALA A 148 11.86 -2.93 -48.90
N ALA A 149 11.92 -2.05 -47.90
CA ALA A 149 13.08 -1.24 -47.57
C ALA A 149 14.03 -1.92 -46.57
N ASP A 150 13.52 -2.84 -45.73
CA ASP A 150 14.27 -3.50 -44.66
C ASP A 150 14.18 -5.03 -44.77
N VAL A 151 15.12 -5.62 -45.51
CA VAL A 151 15.10 -7.03 -45.95
C VAL A 151 15.57 -8.01 -44.84
N GLU A 152 15.80 -7.54 -43.61
CA GLU A 152 16.47 -8.31 -42.54
C GLU A 152 15.57 -8.87 -41.42
N GLU A 153 14.27 -8.56 -41.33
CA GLU A 153 13.41 -9.18 -40.30
C GLU A 153 12.94 -10.60 -40.71
N ASP A 154 13.82 -11.58 -40.49
CA ASP A 154 13.58 -13.03 -40.72
C ASP A 154 12.66 -13.69 -39.66
N GLY A 155 12.01 -12.90 -38.81
CA GLY A 155 11.07 -13.37 -37.78
C GLY A 155 11.42 -12.90 -36.38
N ILE A 156 10.49 -13.16 -35.46
CA ILE A 156 10.51 -12.71 -34.08
C ILE A 156 10.89 -13.90 -33.18
N GLU A 157 11.91 -13.70 -32.34
CA GLU A 157 12.21 -14.63 -31.25
C GLU A 157 11.19 -14.49 -30.12
N ILE A 158 10.50 -15.57 -29.81
CA ILE A 158 9.53 -15.60 -28.71
C ILE A 158 10.28 -15.73 -27.40
N LYS A 159 10.34 -14.63 -26.64
CA LYS A 159 10.93 -14.63 -25.30
C LYS A 159 9.95 -15.25 -24.30
N LEU A 160 10.37 -16.34 -23.66
CA LEU A 160 9.59 -17.04 -22.65
C LEU A 160 9.65 -16.29 -21.30
N PRO A 161 8.50 -15.91 -20.72
CA PRO A 161 8.44 -15.32 -19.39
C PRO A 161 9.01 -16.24 -18.31
N ALA A 162 9.95 -15.75 -17.49
CA ALA A 162 10.60 -16.54 -16.45
C ALA A 162 10.51 -15.92 -15.05
N ALA A 163 10.62 -14.59 -14.95
CA ALA A 163 10.58 -13.87 -13.67
C ALA A 163 10.00 -12.45 -13.83
N PHE A 164 9.54 -11.87 -12.73
CA PHE A 164 9.43 -10.41 -12.64
C PHE A 164 10.71 -9.82 -12.05
N SER A 165 11.21 -8.76 -12.66
CA SER A 165 12.27 -7.90 -12.14
C SER A 165 11.66 -6.60 -11.64
N LEU A 166 12.04 -6.15 -10.44
CA LEU A 166 11.59 -4.86 -9.94
C LEU A 166 12.46 -3.74 -10.50
N TYR A 167 11.81 -2.79 -11.16
CA TYR A 167 12.47 -1.59 -11.66
C TYR A 167 12.49 -0.49 -10.61
N THR A 168 11.37 -0.28 -9.92
CA THR A 168 11.26 0.68 -8.81
C THR A 168 10.97 -0.09 -7.52
N GLN A 169 11.90 -0.03 -6.57
CA GLN A 169 11.73 -0.62 -5.24
C GLN A 169 10.95 0.35 -4.33
N PRO A 170 10.05 -0.16 -3.46
CA PRO A 170 9.52 0.66 -2.39
C PRO A 170 10.66 1.08 -1.44
N THR A 171 10.69 2.37 -1.09
CA THR A 171 11.59 2.90 -0.06
C THR A 171 10.86 2.95 1.28
N SER A 172 11.45 3.52 2.34
CA SER A 172 10.77 3.68 3.64
C SER A 172 9.37 4.29 3.46
N VAL A 173 8.35 3.53 3.81
CA VAL A 173 6.94 3.92 3.67
C VAL A 173 6.45 4.40 5.03
N LEU A 174 5.64 5.45 5.07
CA LEU A 174 4.93 5.80 6.30
C LEU A 174 3.60 5.03 6.34
N GLU A 175 3.32 4.36 7.45
CA GLU A 175 2.05 3.66 7.66
C GLU A 175 0.84 4.54 7.32
N GLY A 176 -0.13 3.97 6.59
CA GLY A 176 -1.35 4.68 6.18
C GLY A 176 -1.12 5.77 5.13
N LYS A 177 0.10 5.95 4.64
CA LYS A 177 0.45 6.86 3.55
C LYS A 177 0.66 6.08 2.27
N LYS A 178 0.26 6.69 1.15
CA LYS A 178 0.63 6.24 -0.19
C LYS A 178 2.15 6.06 -0.30
N MET A 179 2.58 4.88 -0.75
CA MET A 179 3.96 4.64 -1.18
C MET A 179 4.21 5.15 -2.60
N ASP A 180 5.47 5.30 -2.97
CA ASP A 180 5.86 5.64 -4.33
C ASP A 180 5.40 4.55 -5.32
N ASP A 181 5.14 4.94 -6.56
CA ASP A 181 4.64 4.02 -7.58
C ASP A 181 5.67 2.91 -7.84
N ILE A 182 5.21 1.66 -7.81
CA ILE A 182 6.05 0.47 -8.02
C ILE A 182 5.94 0.05 -9.48
N GLN A 183 7.08 -0.17 -10.12
CA GLN A 183 7.16 -0.63 -11.50
C GLN A 183 7.86 -1.97 -11.56
N VAL A 184 7.25 -2.92 -12.26
CA VAL A 184 7.79 -4.27 -12.47
C VAL A 184 7.91 -4.59 -13.95
N GLN A 185 8.95 -5.34 -14.29
CA GLN A 185 9.25 -5.82 -15.64
C GLN A 185 9.11 -7.33 -15.69
N LEU A 186 8.47 -7.86 -16.72
CA LEU A 186 8.48 -9.29 -17.02
C LEU A 186 9.73 -9.61 -17.85
N VAL A 187 10.56 -10.53 -17.37
CA VAL A 187 11.83 -10.89 -18.00
C VAL A 187 11.93 -12.39 -18.27
N ASN A 188 12.75 -12.76 -19.26
CA ASN A 188 13.09 -14.14 -19.58
C ASN A 188 14.19 -14.69 -18.66
N SER A 189 14.62 -15.94 -18.89
CA SER A 189 15.67 -16.62 -18.11
C SER A 189 17.02 -15.90 -18.13
N ASP A 190 17.29 -15.13 -19.18
CA ASP A 190 18.52 -14.35 -19.37
C ASP A 190 18.41 -12.93 -18.79
N GLY A 191 17.26 -12.57 -18.20
CA GLY A 191 16.99 -11.25 -17.63
C GLY A 191 16.61 -10.18 -18.64
N GLU A 192 16.30 -10.56 -19.89
CA GLU A 192 15.85 -9.66 -20.93
C GLU A 192 14.34 -9.41 -20.84
N LEU A 193 13.92 -8.17 -21.16
CA LEU A 193 12.50 -7.78 -21.15
C LEU A 193 11.69 -8.60 -22.17
N VAL A 194 10.57 -9.16 -21.72
CA VAL A 194 9.55 -9.79 -22.56
C VAL A 194 8.55 -8.70 -22.96
N SER A 195 8.72 -8.13 -24.15
CA SER A 195 7.88 -7.01 -24.61
C SER A 195 6.83 -7.38 -25.64
N GLN A 196 6.93 -8.57 -26.24
CA GLN A 196 6.00 -9.08 -27.24
C GLN A 196 5.07 -10.10 -26.59
N PHE A 197 3.79 -9.98 -26.88
CA PHE A 197 2.73 -10.84 -26.36
C PHE A 197 1.79 -11.16 -27.53
N GLY A 198 1.11 -12.30 -27.44
CA GLY A 198 0.01 -12.62 -28.33
C GLY A 198 -1.25 -11.85 -27.94
N ASN A 199 -2.39 -12.52 -28.02
CA ASN A 199 -3.69 -11.95 -27.71
C ASN A 199 -4.07 -12.09 -26.22
N ASN A 200 -3.26 -12.79 -25.42
CA ASN A 200 -3.52 -12.88 -23.99
C ASN A 200 -3.25 -11.55 -23.27
N ASN A 201 -4.26 -11.07 -22.56
CA ASN A 201 -4.14 -9.93 -21.66
C ASN A 201 -3.46 -10.37 -20.36
N TRP A 202 -2.13 -10.39 -20.35
CA TRP A 202 -1.36 -10.65 -19.16
C TRP A 202 -1.65 -9.59 -18.09
N VAL A 203 -1.93 -10.04 -16.86
CA VAL A 203 -2.16 -9.18 -15.70
C VAL A 203 -1.15 -9.52 -14.63
N ALA A 204 -0.49 -8.51 -14.08
CA ALA A 204 0.31 -8.58 -12.87
C ALA A 204 -0.56 -8.27 -11.65
N THR A 205 -0.54 -9.11 -10.62
CA THR A 205 -1.18 -8.80 -9.32
C THR A 205 -0.15 -8.47 -8.25
N VAL A 206 -0.53 -7.87 -7.12
CA VAL A 206 0.38 -7.56 -6.02
C VAL A 206 -0.28 -7.93 -4.69
N GLU A 207 0.44 -8.67 -3.84
CA GLU A 207 -0.06 -9.15 -2.55
C GLU A 207 0.98 -8.94 -1.47
N LEU A 208 0.58 -8.40 -0.32
CA LEU A 208 1.49 -8.27 0.84
C LEU A 208 1.54 -9.56 1.64
N GLU A 209 2.74 -10.08 1.81
CA GLU A 209 3.03 -11.23 2.65
C GLU A 209 3.68 -10.76 3.93
N THR A 210 3.11 -11.16 5.08
CA THR A 210 3.48 -10.62 6.38
C THR A 210 4.22 -11.67 7.21
N PRO A 211 5.24 -11.28 7.99
CA PRO A 211 5.92 -12.20 8.87
C PRO A 211 5.03 -12.61 10.06
N PRO A 212 5.31 -13.76 10.71
CA PRO A 212 4.64 -14.14 11.95
C PRO A 212 4.73 -13.03 12.99
N GLY A 213 3.59 -12.61 13.54
CA GLY A 213 3.49 -11.49 14.49
C GLY A 213 3.04 -10.16 13.87
N LEU A 214 2.97 -10.05 12.54
CA LEU A 214 2.38 -8.93 11.79
C LEU A 214 1.21 -9.40 10.91
N GLU A 215 0.50 -10.45 11.35
CA GLU A 215 -0.58 -11.09 10.57
C GLU A 215 -1.79 -10.17 10.30
N SER A 216 -1.88 -9.04 10.99
CA SER A 216 -2.90 -8.01 10.78
C SER A 216 -2.50 -6.92 9.78
N SER A 217 -1.25 -6.91 9.28
CA SER A 217 -0.84 -5.95 8.24
C SER A 217 -1.53 -6.28 6.92
N ILE A 218 -2.13 -5.27 6.29
CA ILE A 218 -2.82 -5.40 5.01
C ILE A 218 -2.27 -4.38 4.01
N LEU A 219 -2.29 -4.77 2.74
CA LEU A 219 -2.09 -3.86 1.60
C LEU A 219 -3.45 -3.43 1.08
N TYR A 220 -3.65 -2.13 0.94
CA TYR A 220 -4.89 -1.54 0.48
C TYR A 220 -4.61 -0.25 -0.28
N GLY A 221 -5.66 0.42 -0.77
CA GLY A 221 -5.54 1.63 -1.58
C GLY A 221 -5.85 1.34 -3.04
N GLY A 222 -4.93 1.67 -3.94
CA GLY A 222 -5.06 1.57 -5.40
C GLY A 222 -5.38 0.19 -5.96
N SER A 223 -5.09 -0.02 -7.24
CA SER A 223 -5.36 -1.32 -7.86
C SER A 223 -4.29 -2.35 -7.49
N MET A 224 -4.71 -3.49 -6.93
CA MET A 224 -3.82 -4.64 -6.67
C MET A 224 -3.56 -5.48 -7.93
N SER A 225 -4.11 -5.08 -9.08
CA SER A 225 -3.92 -5.72 -10.38
C SER A 225 -3.61 -4.66 -11.43
N ALA A 226 -2.62 -4.92 -12.28
CA ALA A 226 -2.21 -4.04 -13.37
C ALA A 226 -1.97 -4.85 -14.65
N PRO A 227 -2.44 -4.39 -15.83
CA PRO A 227 -2.13 -5.06 -17.09
C PRO A 227 -0.62 -4.97 -17.39
N ILE A 228 -0.07 -6.02 -17.99
CA ILE A 228 1.30 -6.02 -18.50
C ILE A 228 1.27 -5.48 -19.93
N VAL A 229 1.91 -4.33 -20.14
CA VAL A 229 1.98 -3.67 -21.45
C VAL A 229 3.44 -3.52 -21.84
N ASN A 230 3.84 -4.09 -22.97
CA ASN A 230 5.22 -4.10 -23.46
C ASN A 230 6.23 -4.61 -22.41
N GLY A 231 5.81 -5.54 -21.56
CA GLY A 231 6.63 -6.15 -20.52
C GLY A 231 6.60 -5.43 -19.19
N TRP A 232 5.79 -4.38 -19.04
CA TRP A 232 5.74 -3.55 -17.84
C TRP A 232 4.39 -3.58 -17.16
N ALA A 233 4.40 -3.61 -15.83
CA ALA A 233 3.22 -3.35 -15.01
C ALA A 233 3.54 -2.28 -13.96
N ASN A 234 2.57 -1.39 -13.72
CA ASN A 234 2.71 -0.26 -12.81
C ASN A 234 1.63 -0.32 -11.73
N PHE A 235 2.05 -0.18 -10.48
CA PHE A 235 1.18 -0.12 -9.31
C PHE A 235 1.32 1.24 -8.66
N SER A 236 0.18 1.86 -8.35
CA SER A 236 0.12 3.18 -7.74
C SER A 236 -0.87 3.16 -6.58
N ASP A 237 -0.74 4.17 -5.71
CA ASP A 237 -1.64 4.39 -4.57
C ASP A 237 -1.68 3.20 -3.58
N LEU A 238 -0.63 2.38 -3.53
CA LEU A 238 -0.51 1.30 -2.57
C LEU A 238 -0.24 1.86 -1.16
N ILE A 239 -0.87 1.27 -0.14
CA ILE A 239 -0.76 1.69 1.27
C ILE A 239 -0.63 0.46 2.17
N VAL A 240 0.27 0.51 3.15
CA VAL A 240 0.43 -0.52 4.19
C VAL A 240 -0.19 -0.04 5.51
N SER A 241 -0.98 -0.90 6.15
CA SER A 241 -1.83 -0.52 7.30
C SER A 241 -1.14 -0.45 8.66
N THR A 242 0.06 -1.03 8.79
CA THR A 242 0.76 -1.16 10.08
C THR A 242 2.28 -1.03 9.88
N PRO A 243 3.02 -0.56 10.90
CA PRO A 243 4.45 -0.35 10.83
C PRO A 243 5.19 -1.65 11.07
N GLY A 244 6.42 -1.73 10.59
CA GLY A 244 7.26 -2.90 10.76
C GLY A 244 8.63 -2.65 10.16
N SER A 245 9.66 -3.18 10.82
CA SER A 245 11.01 -3.22 10.30
C SER A 245 11.27 -4.55 9.63
N GLY A 246 11.91 -4.56 8.47
CA GLY A 246 12.30 -5.77 7.78
C GLY A 246 11.09 -6.64 7.44
N MET A 247 10.08 -6.06 6.78
CA MET A 247 8.89 -6.78 6.32
C MET A 247 9.23 -7.83 5.23
N PHE A 248 10.10 -8.82 5.50
CA PHE A 248 10.39 -10.01 4.66
C PHE A 248 10.93 -11.23 5.46
N LEU A 249 10.70 -12.47 4.95
CA LEU A 249 11.36 -13.79 5.20
C LEU A 249 10.67 -14.74 6.22
N CYS A 250 10.48 -16.07 6.04
CA CYS A 250 11.15 -17.08 5.19
C CYS A 250 10.44 -18.48 5.19
N ASN A 251 9.97 -19.02 4.05
CA ASN A 251 10.22 -20.35 3.44
C ASN A 251 9.43 -20.51 2.12
N SER A 252 10.10 -20.48 0.96
CA SER A 252 9.60 -20.82 -0.39
C SER A 252 8.35 -20.08 -0.93
N SER A 253 7.77 -19.15 -0.17
CA SER A 253 6.54 -18.43 -0.51
C SER A 253 6.71 -16.92 -0.51
N ASP A 254 7.68 -16.33 0.20
CA ASP A 254 7.47 -15.00 0.82
C ASP A 254 7.95 -13.76 0.07
N LYS A 255 7.07 -13.05 -0.65
CA LYS A 255 7.36 -11.74 -1.29
C LYS A 255 6.08 -11.02 -1.74
N LEU A 256 6.15 -9.74 -2.18
CA LEU A 256 5.12 -9.22 -3.09
C LEU A 256 5.05 -10.16 -4.29
N LYS A 257 4.02 -10.99 -4.36
CA LYS A 257 3.88 -11.92 -5.46
C LYS A 257 3.26 -11.16 -6.61
N PHE A 258 4.11 -10.81 -7.57
CA PHE A 258 3.63 -10.54 -8.89
C PHE A 258 3.28 -11.85 -9.53
N TYR A 259 2.01 -12.03 -9.87
CA TYR A 259 1.55 -13.16 -10.66
C TYR A 259 1.18 -12.63 -12.02
N ALA A 260 1.75 -13.24 -13.05
CA ALA A 260 1.37 -12.99 -14.43
C ALA A 260 0.34 -14.08 -14.78
N SER A 261 -0.95 -13.74 -14.81
CA SER A 261 -1.99 -14.69 -15.20
C SER A 261 -2.44 -14.43 -16.63
N SER A 262 -2.21 -15.39 -17.52
CA SER A 262 -3.03 -15.58 -18.73
C SER A 262 -4.30 -16.35 -18.32
N PRO A 263 -5.47 -16.13 -18.95
CA PRO A 263 -6.71 -16.82 -18.60
C PRO A 263 -6.66 -18.35 -18.66
N LEU A 264 -5.61 -18.96 -19.23
CA LEU A 264 -5.58 -20.40 -19.52
C LEU A 264 -4.62 -21.24 -18.66
N ASN A 265 -3.57 -20.68 -18.02
CA ASN A 265 -2.70 -21.48 -17.14
C ASN A 265 -2.01 -20.69 -16.01
N MET A 266 -2.06 -21.26 -14.80
CA MET A 266 -1.54 -20.73 -13.53
C MET A 266 -0.01 -20.90 -13.41
N THR A 267 0.78 -20.30 -14.30
CA THR A 267 2.22 -20.14 -14.07
C THR A 267 2.45 -18.95 -13.16
N HIS A 268 2.65 -19.19 -11.86
CA HIS A 268 3.04 -18.17 -10.90
C HIS A 268 4.51 -17.78 -11.16
N ILE A 269 4.75 -16.93 -12.16
CA ILE A 269 6.04 -16.29 -12.39
C ILE A 269 6.26 -15.29 -11.28
N LYS A 270 7.12 -15.61 -10.32
CA LYS A 270 7.32 -14.76 -9.14
C LYS A 270 8.45 -13.76 -9.38
N GLY A 271 8.23 -12.51 -8.98
CA GLY A 271 9.29 -11.54 -8.75
C GLY A 271 9.04 -10.76 -7.48
N PHE A 272 10.07 -10.08 -7.00
CA PHE A 272 10.34 -10.04 -5.58
C PHE A 272 11.07 -8.74 -5.20
N THR A 273 10.51 -7.94 -4.29
CA THR A 273 11.12 -6.68 -3.83
C THR A 273 12.31 -6.90 -2.91
N ASP A 274 13.14 -5.86 -2.76
CA ASP A 274 14.12 -5.71 -1.68
C ASP A 274 13.41 -5.35 -0.36
N SER A 275 14.16 -5.41 0.76
CA SER A 275 13.64 -5.06 2.07
C SER A 275 13.35 -3.58 2.23
N PHE A 276 12.18 -3.24 2.78
CA PHE A 276 11.80 -1.89 3.14
C PHE A 276 11.13 -1.88 4.53
N ASP A 277 11.18 -0.72 5.16
CA ASP A 277 10.59 -0.48 6.48
C ASP A 277 9.32 0.35 6.32
N VAL A 278 8.32 0.03 7.15
CA VAL A 278 7.15 0.88 7.33
C VAL A 278 7.29 1.62 8.64
N GLU A 279 7.57 2.93 8.55
CA GLU A 279 7.69 3.80 9.69
C GLU A 279 6.33 4.05 10.34
N ARG A 280 6.34 4.12 11.67
CA ARG A 280 5.16 4.41 12.47
C ARG A 280 4.77 5.87 12.29
N ARG A 281 3.52 6.14 11.94
CA ARG A 281 2.96 7.49 11.98
C ARG A 281 2.52 7.82 13.41
N GLU A 282 3.06 8.91 13.97
CA GLU A 282 2.69 9.42 15.30
C GLU A 282 1.20 9.81 15.35
N MET A 283 0.58 9.61 16.52
CA MET A 283 -0.83 9.95 16.79
C MET A 283 -0.88 11.11 17.78
N ASP A 284 -1.64 12.15 17.46
CA ASP A 284 -2.02 13.21 18.38
C ASP A 284 -3.51 13.10 18.70
N ALA A 285 -3.87 13.28 19.97
CA ALA A 285 -5.28 13.32 20.39
C ALA A 285 -5.58 14.51 21.28
N VAL A 286 -6.67 15.19 20.95
CA VAL A 286 -7.26 16.28 21.73
C VAL A 286 -8.58 15.78 22.29
N ILE A 287 -8.78 15.92 23.61
CA ILE A 287 -9.98 15.41 24.29
C ILE A 287 -10.72 16.57 24.94
N THR A 288 -11.92 16.83 24.44
CA THR A 288 -12.83 17.87 24.94
C THR A 288 -13.94 17.22 25.76
N ILE A 289 -14.00 17.54 27.06
CA ILE A 289 -15.09 17.12 27.95
C ILE A 289 -16.04 18.32 28.08
N PRO A 290 -17.23 18.31 27.45
CA PRO A 290 -18.13 19.44 27.52
C PRO A 290 -18.68 19.60 28.95
N SER A 291 -18.52 20.79 29.55
CA SER A 291 -19.08 21.15 30.85
C SER A 291 -20.61 21.37 30.81
N THR A 292 -21.17 21.54 29.61
CA THR A 292 -22.61 21.51 29.28
C THR A 292 -22.77 21.14 27.81
N LEU A 293 -23.79 20.34 27.46
CA LEU A 293 -24.10 19.87 26.09
C LEU A 293 -24.02 21.00 25.06
N THR A 294 -22.93 21.06 24.30
CA THR A 294 -22.79 21.45 22.88
C THR A 294 -21.43 22.12 22.69
N GLU A 295 -20.44 21.34 22.29
CA GLU A 295 -19.57 21.59 21.12
C GLU A 295 -18.45 20.54 21.09
N SER A 296 -18.11 20.11 19.87
CA SER A 296 -17.25 18.97 19.55
C SER A 296 -15.98 19.43 18.85
N GLU A 297 -14.82 18.87 19.17
CA GLU A 297 -13.61 18.96 18.35
C GLU A 297 -12.90 17.60 18.23
N SER A 298 -12.11 17.47 17.15
CA SER A 298 -11.87 16.26 16.35
C SER A 298 -10.59 15.47 16.65
N PHE A 299 -10.55 14.21 16.21
CA PHE A 299 -9.37 13.33 16.20
C PHE A 299 -9.10 12.84 14.75
N ASP A 300 -7.82 12.62 14.39
CA ASP A 300 -7.43 12.10 13.07
C ASP A 300 -6.76 10.74 13.22
N VAL A 301 -7.51 9.66 13.00
CA VAL A 301 -6.96 8.33 12.71
C VAL A 301 -7.59 7.81 11.44
N LYS A 302 -7.32 8.48 10.32
CA LYS A 302 -7.65 7.92 9.00
C LYS A 302 -6.78 6.70 8.67
N GLY A 303 -7.44 5.65 8.17
CA GLY A 303 -6.81 4.62 7.35
C GLY A 303 -6.23 3.40 8.09
N ARG A 304 -6.56 3.16 9.36
CA ARG A 304 -6.09 1.95 10.05
C ARG A 304 -7.29 1.08 10.40
N SER A 305 -7.37 -0.13 9.87
CA SER A 305 -8.38 -1.13 10.25
C SER A 305 -8.11 -1.69 11.65
N MET A 306 -8.02 -0.83 12.65
CA MET A 306 -7.70 -1.15 14.04
C MET A 306 -8.74 -0.53 14.97
N SER A 307 -9.17 -1.27 15.98
CA SER A 307 -9.98 -0.73 17.06
C SER A 307 -9.07 -0.13 18.13
N PHE A 308 -9.51 0.94 18.79
CA PHE A 308 -8.81 1.51 19.93
C PHE A 308 -9.66 1.41 21.18
N SER A 309 -9.01 1.12 22.31
CA SER A 309 -9.58 1.20 23.65
C SER A 309 -9.03 2.42 24.37
N VAL A 310 -9.92 3.20 24.97
CA VAL A 310 -9.57 4.35 25.81
C VAL A 310 -9.70 3.96 27.27
N PHE A 311 -8.80 4.42 28.12
CA PHE A 311 -8.83 4.24 29.56
C PHE A 311 -8.72 5.62 30.20
N VAL A 312 -9.64 5.93 31.11
CA VAL A 312 -9.69 7.23 31.80
C VAL A 312 -9.51 7.00 33.29
N SER A 313 -8.63 7.77 33.92
CA SER A 313 -8.38 7.73 35.36
C SER A 313 -8.27 9.14 35.95
N LEU A 314 -8.49 9.26 37.26
CA LEU A 314 -8.09 10.46 37.98
C LEU A 314 -6.57 10.54 38.01
N ASN A 315 -6.06 11.74 37.77
CA ASN A 315 -4.62 11.98 37.85
C ASN A 315 -4.09 11.70 39.26
N SER A 316 -2.90 11.11 39.34
CA SER A 316 -2.29 10.70 40.61
C SER A 316 -1.45 11.77 41.31
N VAL A 317 -1.03 12.81 40.59
CA VAL A 317 -0.25 13.96 41.11
C VAL A 317 -1.15 14.90 41.92
N VAL A 318 -2.41 15.05 41.51
CA VAL A 318 -3.40 15.84 42.23
C VAL A 318 -4.11 14.97 43.26
N ASN A 319 -3.98 15.34 44.54
CA ASN A 319 -4.70 14.65 45.61
C ASN A 319 -6.16 15.12 45.64
N TYR A 320 -7.02 14.43 44.91
CA TYR A 320 -8.48 14.63 44.96
C TYR A 320 -9.02 14.01 46.25
N THR A 321 -8.92 14.74 47.37
CA THR A 321 -9.27 14.24 48.71
C THR A 321 -10.69 13.68 48.84
N ASP A 322 -11.57 13.97 47.87
CA ASP A 322 -12.92 13.44 47.80
C ASP A 322 -13.41 13.13 46.37
N GLY A 323 -12.51 12.95 45.40
CA GLY A 323 -12.87 12.65 44.01
C GLY A 323 -12.92 11.14 43.74
N GLU A 324 -14.07 10.63 43.31
CA GLU A 324 -14.19 9.25 42.80
C GLU A 324 -14.68 9.31 41.36
N LEU A 325 -13.93 8.65 40.47
CA LEU A 325 -14.32 8.46 39.08
C LEU A 325 -15.09 7.15 38.98
N VAL A 326 -16.40 7.26 38.70
CA VAL A 326 -17.26 6.10 38.43
C VAL A 326 -17.39 5.98 36.93
N VAL A 327 -16.88 4.87 36.39
CA VAL A 327 -16.98 4.53 34.97
C VAL A 327 -17.87 3.30 34.85
N SER A 328 -19.00 3.42 34.14
CA SER A 328 -19.92 2.29 33.95
C SER A 328 -19.48 1.30 32.86
N SER A 329 -18.52 1.68 32.00
CA SER A 329 -17.94 0.81 30.97
C SER A 329 -16.45 1.11 30.73
N THR A 330 -15.57 0.11 30.86
CA THR A 330 -14.12 0.25 30.66
C THR A 330 -13.64 -0.04 29.23
N ASN A 331 -14.54 -0.47 28.35
CA ASN A 331 -14.24 -0.74 26.95
C ASN A 331 -15.08 0.19 26.09
N TRP A 332 -14.45 1.27 25.60
CA TRP A 332 -15.02 2.07 24.53
C TRP A 332 -14.40 1.59 23.23
N ASP A 333 -15.18 0.91 22.39
CA ASP A 333 -14.82 0.73 21.00
C ASP A 333 -14.88 2.12 20.36
N VAL A 334 -13.71 2.66 20.01
CA VAL A 334 -13.65 3.78 19.06
C VAL A 334 -14.19 3.23 17.74
N VAL A 335 -15.50 3.40 17.53
CA VAL A 335 -16.16 3.04 16.29
C VAL A 335 -15.69 4.03 15.24
N ASP A 336 -15.14 3.47 14.17
CA ASP A 336 -14.84 4.06 12.88
C ASP A 336 -16.00 4.95 12.39
N SER A 337 -16.03 6.19 12.87
CA SER A 337 -16.85 7.25 12.31
C SER A 337 -15.96 7.96 11.30
N ASN A 338 -16.49 8.24 10.10
CA ASN A 338 -15.78 8.87 8.98
C ASN A 338 -15.10 10.22 9.32
N ASP A 339 -15.34 10.74 10.53
CA ASP A 339 -14.90 12.02 11.04
C ASP A 339 -13.84 11.87 12.17
N GLY A 340 -13.49 10.62 12.55
CA GLY A 340 -12.46 10.33 13.54
C GLY A 340 -12.82 10.85 14.94
N THR A 341 -14.06 10.68 15.41
CA THR A 341 -14.44 11.10 16.76
C THR A 341 -15.04 9.95 17.57
N SER A 342 -14.78 9.92 18.88
CA SER A 342 -15.40 8.98 19.81
C SER A 342 -15.94 9.72 21.02
N LEU A 343 -17.15 9.35 21.45
CA LEU A 343 -17.83 9.95 22.60
C LEU A 343 -17.70 9.03 23.82
N ILE A 344 -17.00 9.51 24.84
CA ILE A 344 -16.99 8.86 26.15
C ILE A 344 -18.28 9.24 26.86
N THR A 345 -19.17 8.27 27.06
CA THR A 345 -20.43 8.44 27.79
C THR A 345 -20.36 7.79 29.18
N ASN A 346 -21.22 8.25 30.08
CA ASN A 346 -21.35 7.72 31.45
C ASN A 346 -20.11 7.87 32.34
N LEU A 347 -19.30 8.88 32.09
CA LEU A 347 -18.29 9.33 33.04
C LEU A 347 -18.99 10.12 34.15
N ALA A 348 -18.93 9.64 35.39
CA ALA A 348 -19.48 10.32 36.54
C ALA A 348 -18.38 10.61 37.56
N LEU A 349 -18.36 11.85 38.06
CA LEU A 349 -17.47 12.32 39.11
C LEU A 349 -18.30 12.58 40.37
N SER A 350 -17.85 12.06 41.50
CA SER A 350 -18.70 11.96 42.69
C SER A 350 -18.93 13.28 43.44
N ARG A 351 -18.11 14.32 43.23
CA ARG A 351 -18.17 15.58 43.99
C ARG A 351 -17.87 16.84 43.19
N MET A 352 -18.32 17.98 43.75
CA MET A 352 -18.01 19.32 43.26
C MET A 352 -16.52 19.61 43.39
N ASN A 353 -15.83 19.65 42.26
CA ASN A 353 -14.40 19.92 42.15
C ASN A 353 -14.06 20.20 40.69
N GLY A 354 -12.91 20.83 40.48
CA GLY A 354 -12.16 20.76 39.24
C GLY A 354 -11.35 19.47 39.16
N TYR A 355 -11.31 18.85 37.99
CA TYR A 355 -10.60 17.61 37.71
C TYR A 355 -9.76 17.73 36.44
N VAL A 356 -8.59 17.10 36.45
CA VAL A 356 -7.83 16.77 35.25
C VAL A 356 -7.77 15.25 35.15
N LEU A 357 -8.19 14.71 34.01
CA LEU A 357 -8.25 13.27 33.78
C LEU A 357 -7.01 12.82 33.01
N ASP A 358 -6.39 11.74 33.47
CA ASP A 358 -5.36 11.02 32.71
C ASP A 358 -6.05 10.08 31.73
N ILE A 359 -5.61 10.11 30.48
CA ILE A 359 -6.23 9.37 29.40
C ILE A 359 -5.18 8.55 28.68
N LEU A 360 -5.36 7.24 28.71
CA LEU A 360 -4.52 6.26 28.05
C LEU A 360 -5.29 5.66 26.89
N VAL A 361 -4.78 5.80 25.68
CA VAL A 361 -5.35 5.18 24.48
C VAL A 361 -4.46 4.01 24.07
N LYS A 362 -5.06 2.88 23.72
CA LYS A 362 -4.35 1.67 23.23
C LYS A 362 -5.03 1.07 22.01
N SER A 363 -4.28 0.57 21.04
CA SER A 363 -4.86 -0.28 19.98
C SER A 363 -5.29 -1.64 20.55
N ALA A 364 -6.29 -2.24 19.92
CA ALA A 364 -6.71 -3.61 20.15
C ALA A 364 -6.67 -4.38 18.82
N PRO A 365 -6.31 -5.68 18.85
CA PRO A 365 -6.01 -6.50 20.03
C PRO A 365 -4.55 -6.43 20.53
N ASP A 366 -3.64 -5.81 19.78
CA ASP A 366 -2.20 -5.96 19.95
C ASP A 366 -1.52 -4.91 20.83
N ALA A 367 -2.22 -3.86 21.29
CA ALA A 367 -1.69 -2.75 22.10
C ALA A 367 -0.35 -2.16 21.59
N SER A 368 -0.07 -2.36 20.30
CA SER A 368 1.15 -1.91 19.63
C SER A 368 1.19 -0.39 19.50
N TYR A 369 0.03 0.24 19.56
CA TYR A 369 -0.16 1.66 19.75
C TYR A 369 -0.62 1.96 21.16
N GLY A 370 0.04 2.94 21.78
CA GLY A 370 -0.56 3.63 22.90
C GLY A 370 0.14 4.93 23.21
N PHE A 371 -0.65 5.89 23.67
CA PHE A 371 -0.16 7.17 24.14
C PHE A 371 -0.97 7.60 25.36
N THR A 372 -0.40 8.51 26.13
CA THR A 372 -1.07 9.14 27.27
C THR A 372 -1.22 10.62 26.98
N THR A 373 -2.39 11.15 27.27
CA THR A 373 -2.70 12.57 27.24
C THR A 373 -3.55 12.93 28.46
N ILE A 374 -3.77 14.21 28.68
CA ILE A 374 -4.67 14.70 29.73
C ILE A 374 -5.83 15.48 29.15
N SER A 375 -6.94 15.51 29.87
CA SER A 375 -8.06 16.39 29.54
C SER A 375 -7.72 17.86 29.85
N SER A 376 -8.37 18.78 29.17
CA SER A 376 -8.54 20.13 29.72
C SER A 376 -9.21 20.06 31.10
N PRO A 377 -8.98 21.04 31.99
CA PRO A 377 -9.63 21.08 33.30
C PRO A 377 -11.17 21.01 33.19
N VAL A 378 -11.78 20.11 33.96
CA VAL A 378 -13.24 19.91 34.00
C VAL A 378 -13.76 20.30 35.37
N VAL A 379 -14.66 21.27 35.43
CA VAL A 379 -15.35 21.64 36.67
C VAL A 379 -16.69 20.90 36.75
N VAL A 380 -16.87 20.14 37.81
CA VAL A 380 -18.09 19.38 38.07
C VAL A 380 -18.90 20.08 39.14
N TYR A 381 -20.20 20.21 38.89
CA TYR A 381 -21.18 20.73 39.84
C TYR A 381 -22.15 19.61 40.24
N PRO A 382 -22.61 19.57 41.50
CA PRO A 382 -23.58 18.57 41.93
C PRO A 382 -24.93 18.80 41.26
N ALA A 383 -25.71 17.73 41.10
CA ALA A 383 -27.04 17.83 40.51
C ALA A 383 -27.93 18.79 41.32
N GLY A 384 -28.48 19.81 40.67
CA GLY A 384 -29.30 20.85 41.32
C GLY A 384 -28.50 22.00 41.95
N TYR A 385 -27.18 22.09 41.70
CA TYR A 385 -26.37 23.25 42.10
C TYR A 385 -26.93 24.54 41.49
N THR A 386 -27.32 25.48 42.34
CA THR A 386 -27.71 26.82 41.91
C THR A 386 -26.47 27.70 41.90
N VAL A 387 -26.11 28.21 40.72
CA VAL A 387 -25.01 29.17 40.57
C VAL A 387 -25.26 30.37 41.48
N VAL A 388 -24.23 30.78 42.23
CA VAL A 388 -24.27 31.99 43.06
C VAL A 388 -24.69 33.16 42.16
N ASN A 389 -25.66 33.97 42.59
CA ASN A 389 -26.05 35.15 41.82
C ASN A 389 -24.86 36.13 41.77
N ILE A 390 -24.28 36.27 40.59
CA ILE A 390 -23.13 37.15 40.34
C ILE A 390 -23.67 38.56 40.12
N PHE A 391 -23.45 39.46 41.08
CA PHE A 391 -23.77 40.88 40.97
C PHE A 391 -22.54 41.70 40.56
N ILE A 392 -21.38 41.31 41.05
CA ILE A 392 -20.08 41.83 40.64
C ILE A 392 -19.12 40.66 40.39
N SER A 393 -18.11 40.93 39.57
CA SER A 393 -17.07 40.00 39.20
C SER A 393 -15.75 40.76 39.14
N GLU A 394 -14.73 40.26 39.82
CA GLU A 394 -13.41 40.89 39.89
C GLU A 394 -12.33 39.90 39.43
N GLU A 395 -11.38 40.37 38.63
CA GLU A 395 -10.21 39.60 38.23
C GLU A 395 -9.14 39.70 39.33
N VAL A 396 -8.59 38.57 39.71
CA VAL A 396 -7.58 38.45 40.76
C VAL A 396 -6.35 37.76 40.18
N THR A 397 -5.18 38.35 40.42
CA THR A 397 -3.91 37.72 40.06
C THR A 397 -3.12 37.37 41.31
N LEU A 398 -2.80 36.08 41.51
CA LEU A 398 -1.89 35.58 42.53
C LEU A 398 -0.54 35.22 41.90
N ALA A 399 0.55 35.67 42.51
CA ALA A 399 1.90 35.22 42.14
C ALA A 399 2.52 34.40 43.28
N PHE A 400 3.02 33.20 42.96
CA PHE A 400 3.62 32.29 43.93
C PHE A 400 5.15 32.38 43.94
N ALA A 401 5.75 32.08 45.10
CA ALA A 401 7.18 31.84 45.23
C ALA A 401 7.55 30.50 44.62
N ASP A 402 8.71 30.48 43.94
CA ASP A 402 9.37 29.30 43.40
C ASP A 402 8.56 28.56 42.31
N SER A 403 8.94 28.75 41.05
CA SER A 403 8.37 28.05 39.91
C SER A 403 9.20 26.83 39.48
N SER A 404 10.29 26.51 40.17
CA SER A 404 11.27 25.52 39.67
C SER A 404 10.73 24.09 39.59
N SER A 405 9.64 23.79 40.30
CA SER A 405 8.97 22.49 40.35
C SER A 405 7.65 22.41 39.58
N VAL A 406 7.22 23.49 38.91
CA VAL A 406 6.02 23.51 38.05
C VAL A 406 6.42 23.92 36.64
N ASP A 407 6.58 22.94 35.76
CA ASP A 407 6.85 23.13 34.33
C ASP A 407 5.56 23.13 33.50
N SER A 408 5.69 23.29 32.18
CA SER A 408 4.56 23.25 31.25
C SER A 408 3.74 21.95 31.34
N THR A 409 4.37 20.84 31.73
CA THR A 409 3.70 19.54 31.88
C THR A 409 2.83 19.51 33.13
N ASN A 410 3.27 20.14 34.22
CA ASN A 410 2.56 20.12 35.49
C ASN A 410 1.65 21.34 35.73
N LEU A 411 1.76 22.37 34.89
CA LEU A 411 1.01 23.61 35.01
C LEU A 411 -0.53 23.42 35.08
N PRO A 412 -1.17 22.57 34.23
CA PRO A 412 -2.62 22.34 34.32
C PRO A 412 -3.05 21.69 35.65
N TYR A 413 -2.18 20.89 36.26
CA TYR A 413 -2.46 20.27 37.57
C TYR A 413 -2.32 21.28 38.71
N PHE A 414 -1.37 22.20 38.60
CA PHE A 414 -1.25 23.29 39.57
C PHE A 414 -2.47 24.21 39.53
N GLU A 415 -2.93 24.58 38.33
CA GLU A 415 -4.14 25.37 38.10
C GLU A 415 -5.36 24.74 38.77
N ILE A 416 -5.60 23.44 38.56
CA ILE A 416 -6.77 22.77 39.13
C ILE A 416 -6.67 22.60 40.64
N THR A 417 -5.47 22.41 41.17
CA THR A 417 -5.23 22.33 42.62
C THR A 417 -5.55 23.69 43.26
N LEU A 418 -5.13 24.80 42.64
CA LEU A 418 -5.43 26.14 43.10
C LEU A 418 -6.92 26.46 42.99
N PHE A 419 -7.55 26.11 41.87
CA PHE A 419 -8.99 26.23 41.70
C PHE A 419 -9.75 25.51 42.82
N ASN A 420 -9.41 24.24 43.10
CA ASN A 420 -10.05 23.47 44.17
C ASN A 420 -9.81 24.09 45.55
N HIS A 421 -8.58 24.54 45.82
CA HIS A 421 -8.28 25.21 47.08
C HIS A 421 -9.14 26.46 47.28
N LEU A 422 -9.26 27.31 46.26
CA LEU A 422 -10.09 28.52 46.32
C LEU A 422 -11.57 28.17 46.47
N LEU A 423 -12.05 27.19 45.72
CA LEU A 423 -13.45 26.74 45.75
C LEU A 423 -13.87 26.24 47.13
N HIS A 424 -13.01 25.47 47.81
CA HIS A 424 -13.30 24.96 49.17
C HIS A 424 -13.07 25.98 50.27
N THR A 425 -12.22 26.97 50.04
CA THR A 425 -11.94 28.03 51.02
C THR A 425 -13.04 29.09 51.01
N TYR A 426 -13.63 29.38 49.85
CA TYR A 426 -14.62 30.44 49.66
C TYR A 426 -15.93 29.89 49.08
N ASP A 427 -16.81 29.40 49.95
CA ASP A 427 -18.08 28.74 49.59
C ASP A 427 -19.24 29.71 49.23
N ASN A 428 -19.03 31.01 49.43
CA ASN A 428 -20.03 32.07 49.25
C ASN A 428 -19.84 32.92 47.98
N VAL A 429 -18.85 32.57 47.14
CA VAL A 429 -18.55 33.21 45.85
C VAL A 429 -18.41 32.15 44.77
N SER A 430 -18.56 32.55 43.50
CA SER A 430 -18.13 31.75 42.37
C SER A 430 -16.66 32.04 42.06
N VAL A 431 -15.90 30.99 41.76
CA VAL A 431 -14.53 31.09 41.25
C VAL A 431 -14.56 30.56 39.82
N ALA A 432 -14.06 31.35 38.87
CA ALA A 432 -13.88 30.91 37.48
C ALA A 432 -12.61 30.06 37.32
N ALA A 433 -12.39 29.50 36.13
CA ALA A 433 -11.18 28.74 35.83
C ALA A 433 -9.92 29.57 36.15
N VAL A 434 -8.93 28.90 36.75
CA VAL A 434 -7.62 29.48 37.07
C VAL A 434 -6.68 29.22 35.90
N ASN A 435 -6.04 30.26 35.39
CA ASN A 435 -5.02 30.17 34.34
C ASN A 435 -3.69 30.68 34.89
N CYS A 436 -2.67 29.84 34.89
CA CYS A 436 -1.33 30.16 35.36
C CYS A 436 -0.34 30.26 34.20
N THR A 437 0.76 30.96 34.44
CA THR A 437 1.93 30.94 33.55
C THR A 437 3.05 30.11 34.17
N GLU A 438 4.09 29.76 33.42
CA GLU A 438 5.29 29.08 33.95
C GLU A 438 5.99 29.87 35.06
N GLY A 439 5.74 31.18 35.18
CA GLY A 439 6.19 32.01 36.30
C GLY A 439 5.31 31.91 37.56
N LEU A 440 4.32 31.01 37.57
CA LEU A 440 3.27 30.88 38.60
C LEU A 440 2.54 32.18 38.90
N GLU A 441 2.33 33.01 37.88
CA GLU A 441 1.34 34.09 37.90
C GLU A 441 -0.01 33.51 37.46
N CYS A 442 -0.93 33.37 38.40
CA CYS A 442 -2.22 32.71 38.26
C CYS A 442 -3.36 33.71 38.31
N LYS A 443 -4.17 33.73 37.25
CA LYS A 443 -5.30 34.64 37.07
C LYS A 443 -6.61 33.87 37.16
N PHE A 444 -7.58 34.43 37.87
CA PHE A 444 -8.92 33.89 37.99
C PHE A 444 -9.91 35.00 38.30
N THR A 445 -11.19 34.69 38.17
CA THR A 445 -12.27 35.64 38.45
C THR A 445 -13.07 35.19 39.67
N VAL A 446 -13.35 36.11 40.58
CA VAL A 446 -14.24 35.89 41.72
C VAL A 446 -15.55 36.65 41.48
N GLY A 447 -16.68 35.94 41.55
CA GLY A 447 -18.02 36.50 41.32
C GLY A 447 -18.96 36.28 42.49
N GLY A 448 -19.88 37.22 42.73
CA GLY A 448 -20.84 37.09 43.83
C GLY A 448 -21.57 38.38 44.17
N ALA A 449 -22.08 38.48 45.40
CA ALA A 449 -22.60 39.73 45.94
C ALA A 449 -21.44 40.72 46.22
N VAL A 450 -21.73 42.02 46.16
CA VAL A 450 -20.69 43.06 46.28
C VAL A 450 -19.89 42.93 47.57
N ASP A 451 -20.58 42.77 48.70
CA ASP A 451 -19.93 42.66 50.00
C ASP A 451 -19.11 41.36 50.12
N THR A 452 -19.63 40.24 49.58
CA THR A 452 -18.95 38.93 49.68
C THR A 452 -17.70 38.86 48.81
N VAL A 453 -17.72 39.44 47.60
CA VAL A 453 -16.52 39.52 46.75
C VAL A 453 -15.46 40.42 47.40
N GLY A 454 -15.87 41.55 47.99
CA GLY A 454 -14.97 42.43 48.74
C GLY A 454 -14.30 41.73 49.91
N ASP A 455 -15.07 40.98 50.71
CA ASP A 455 -14.56 40.22 51.86
C ASP A 455 -13.57 39.13 51.44
N VAL A 456 -13.84 38.41 50.34
CA VAL A 456 -12.93 37.38 49.81
C VAL A 456 -11.62 37.97 49.34
N ILE A 457 -11.65 39.06 48.56
CA ILE A 457 -10.44 39.74 48.09
C ILE A 457 -9.62 40.28 49.27
N LEU A 458 -10.29 40.83 50.28
CA LEU A 458 -9.63 41.32 51.49
C LEU A 458 -8.96 40.17 52.27
N SER A 459 -9.67 39.05 52.46
CA SER A 459 -9.15 37.85 53.11
C SER A 459 -7.94 37.25 52.36
N LEU A 460 -8.00 37.21 51.02
CA LEU A 460 -6.87 36.82 50.18
C LEU A 460 -5.68 37.77 50.36
N ARG A 461 -5.92 39.08 50.41
CA ARG A 461 -4.85 40.07 50.62
C ARG A 461 -4.20 39.90 51.99
N GLU A 462 -5.00 39.79 53.04
CA GLU A 462 -4.50 39.60 54.41
C GLU A 462 -3.69 38.31 54.54
N SER A 463 -4.13 37.21 53.91
CA SER A 463 -3.40 35.94 53.93
C SER A 463 -2.08 35.99 53.14
N VAL A 464 -2.00 36.75 52.05
CA VAL A 464 -0.75 37.02 51.33
C VAL A 464 0.19 37.89 52.19
N GLU A 465 -0.30 38.97 52.79
CA GLU A 465 0.50 39.86 53.65
C GLU A 465 1.03 39.16 54.91
N GLN A 466 0.28 38.19 55.44
CA GLN A 466 0.67 37.39 56.61
C GLN A 466 1.49 36.14 56.25
N GLU A 467 1.83 35.91 54.97
CA GLU A 467 2.53 34.72 54.50
C GLU A 467 1.81 33.40 54.89
N THR A 468 0.47 33.43 54.93
CA THR A 468 -0.37 32.26 55.24
C THR A 468 -1.10 31.73 54.02
N ALA A 469 -1.22 32.51 52.94
CA ALA A 469 -1.75 32.08 51.65
C ALA A 469 -0.80 31.08 50.99
N ALA A 470 -1.02 29.79 51.22
CA ALA A 470 -0.18 28.74 50.68
C ALA A 470 -1.00 27.57 50.16
N ILE A 471 -0.50 26.99 49.08
CA ILE A 471 -1.06 25.79 48.46
C ILE A 471 -0.07 24.63 48.55
N MET A 472 -0.58 23.44 48.83
CA MET A 472 0.20 22.21 48.75
C MET A 472 0.00 21.58 47.38
N PHE A 473 1.07 21.40 46.62
CA PHE A 473 1.06 20.74 45.32
C PHE A 473 2.29 19.83 45.20
N ASP A 474 2.06 18.57 44.82
CA ASP A 474 3.09 17.51 44.72
C ASP A 474 4.03 17.44 45.95
N GLY A 475 3.43 17.46 47.16
CA GLY A 475 4.16 17.41 48.43
C GLY A 475 4.94 18.69 48.79
N SER A 476 4.96 19.68 47.92
CA SER A 476 5.65 20.97 48.11
C SER A 476 4.67 22.07 48.49
N LYS A 477 5.13 23.04 49.29
CA LYS A 477 4.33 24.19 49.73
C LYS A 477 4.69 25.42 48.89
N TYR A 478 3.73 25.97 48.16
CA TYR A 478 3.89 27.19 47.37
C TYR A 478 3.22 28.36 48.09
N LEU A 479 3.99 29.39 48.40
CA LEU A 479 3.53 30.56 49.12
C LEU A 479 3.16 31.66 48.13
N ALA A 480 1.94 32.20 48.21
CA ALA A 480 1.57 33.38 47.44
C ALA A 480 2.32 34.61 47.99
N MET A 481 3.09 35.27 47.14
CA MET A 481 3.91 36.44 47.49
C MET A 481 3.25 37.76 47.11
N LYS A 482 2.27 37.72 46.20
CA LYS A 482 1.64 38.93 45.67
C LYS A 482 0.21 38.67 45.24
N LEU A 483 -0.66 39.63 45.57
CA LEU A 483 -2.00 39.77 45.03
C LEU A 483 -2.04 41.08 44.22
N VAL A 484 -2.49 41.01 42.96
CA VAL A 484 -2.74 42.19 42.11
C VAL A 484 -4.21 42.26 41.77
#